data_AF-A0A1H9Y9W6-F1
#
_entry.id   AF-A0A1H9Y9W6-F1
#
_cell.length_a   1.000
_cell.length_b   1.000
_cell.length_c   1.000
_cell.angle_alpha   90.00
_cell.angle_beta   90.00
_cell.angle_gamma   90.00
#
_symmetry.space_group_name_H-M   'P 1'
#
loop_
_entity.id
_entity.type
_entity.pdbx_description
1 polymer ?
#
loop_
_entity_poly.entity_id
_entity_poly.type
_entity_poly.pdbx_seq_one_letter_code
_entity_poly.pdbx_strand_id
1 'polypeptide(L)'
;MKLALDTLAWTAPRTGHNWTCPDTANAVEWFRSLAEEKHLESRLDACRTIYEQNRETVETGLSTYLFDPRDAVAWYILQAETYATDRRFWTPDEAARTVPYIRRIGQLRDRLAGVDGVEERVARFVNGDASQPEGPIYELLVAGAWADRGYSVRFVPEQRGGPRTPDLEVNKGRSSWAVEAKRMMPSAYGKREIEKGRELAAHLHDMSEASGHSVVVDVIYNKELAEYPHDFLASCVQEFLPVREPRIIDHKDAHIVVRQVAWPICHQVLSTDVVFIGSTRMMELVGGAHDHDWSHSLRARCRRAQKRPSYADHIYHASLVNWICSSPVARSARAKHFKKKLIDAERQLPQDRPGVIHVGMESSGHYDSDLRRHYINGREAAGLLEGRSRLRWVYGNYFKTEVTTRSNESLAMEETMAPYKVGQHRTRDPLQSRLLLCDDEGTTRSGAYWD
;
A
#
# COMPACT_ATOMS: atom_id res chain seq x y z
N MET A 1 4.22 23.08 21.70
CA MET A 1 3.10 23.48 20.83
C MET A 1 3.56 24.32 19.63
N LYS A 2 4.25 25.45 19.82
CA LYS A 2 4.71 26.31 18.68
C LYS A 2 5.63 25.60 17.68
N LEU A 3 6.67 24.90 18.14
CA LEU A 3 7.57 24.11 17.28
C LEU A 3 6.86 23.00 16.47
N ALA A 4 5.83 22.37 17.04
CA ALA A 4 5.05 21.32 16.36
C ALA A 4 4.07 21.91 15.33
N LEU A 5 3.57 23.13 15.57
CA LEU A 5 2.75 23.85 14.60
C LEU A 5 3.61 24.36 13.42
N ASP A 6 4.85 24.79 13.68
CA ASP A 6 5.78 25.25 12.64
C ASP A 6 6.13 24.11 11.66
N THR A 7 6.28 22.87 12.14
CA THR A 7 6.49 21.70 11.27
C THR A 7 5.27 21.32 10.45
N LEU A 8 4.06 21.61 10.93
CA LEU A 8 2.80 21.32 10.23
C LEU A 8 2.42 22.41 9.23
N ALA A 9 2.96 23.62 9.37
CA ALA A 9 2.61 24.80 8.58
C ALA A 9 3.23 24.82 7.16
N TRP A 10 3.95 23.77 6.76
CA TRP A 10 4.59 23.73 5.44
C TRP A 10 3.53 23.76 4.33
N THR A 11 3.86 24.44 3.24
CA THR A 11 3.01 24.55 2.03
C THR A 11 3.77 24.01 0.83
N ALA A 12 3.08 23.34 -0.09
CA ALA A 12 3.66 22.96 -1.35
C ALA A 12 3.91 24.24 -2.20
N PRO A 13 5.10 24.42 -2.79
CA PRO A 13 5.34 25.55 -3.68
C PRO A 13 4.39 25.50 -4.87
N ARG A 14 3.62 26.56 -5.13
CA ARG A 14 2.67 26.59 -6.28
C ARG A 14 3.35 26.39 -7.64
N THR A 15 4.67 26.62 -7.71
CA THR A 15 5.55 26.36 -8.86
C THR A 15 6.24 25.00 -8.70
N GLY A 16 6.44 24.24 -9.78
CA GLY A 16 7.08 22.91 -9.72
C GLY A 16 6.09 21.76 -9.48
N HIS A 17 4.79 22.03 -9.43
CA HIS A 17 3.74 20.99 -9.45
C HIS A 17 3.65 20.24 -10.79
N ASN A 18 4.43 20.65 -11.79
CA ASN A 18 4.64 19.98 -13.09
C ASN A 18 5.85 19.03 -13.07
N TRP A 19 6.33 18.66 -11.88
CA TRP A 19 7.42 17.70 -11.79
C TRP A 19 7.02 16.36 -12.42
N THR A 20 7.92 15.85 -13.25
CA THR A 20 7.78 14.57 -13.92
C THR A 20 8.57 13.50 -13.19
N CYS A 21 8.21 12.24 -13.41
CA CYS A 21 9.01 11.11 -12.92
C CYS A 21 9.45 10.30 -14.14
N PRO A 22 10.66 10.56 -14.69
CA PRO A 22 11.15 9.86 -15.89
C PRO A 22 11.17 8.34 -15.73
N ASP A 23 11.54 7.85 -14.54
CA ASP A 23 11.51 6.41 -14.23
C ASP A 23 10.11 5.83 -14.40
N THR A 24 9.09 6.45 -13.79
CA THR A 24 7.70 6.00 -13.93
C THR A 24 7.21 6.14 -15.38
N ALA A 25 7.57 7.22 -16.08
CA ALA A 25 7.23 7.41 -17.49
C ALA A 25 7.83 6.30 -18.36
N ASN A 26 9.11 5.95 -18.16
CA ASN A 26 9.80 4.89 -18.89
C ASN A 26 9.09 3.53 -18.74
N ALA A 27 8.60 3.21 -17.53
CA ALA A 27 7.84 1.98 -17.31
C ALA A 27 6.49 2.01 -18.04
N VAL A 28 5.76 3.12 -17.94
CA VAL A 28 4.46 3.30 -18.61
C VAL A 28 4.61 3.21 -20.13
N GLU A 29 5.61 3.88 -20.71
CA GLU A 29 5.91 3.80 -22.15
C GLU A 29 6.24 2.37 -22.57
N TRP A 30 7.00 1.63 -21.76
CA TRP A 30 7.32 0.24 -22.04
C TRP A 30 6.06 -0.65 -22.02
N PHE A 31 5.19 -0.48 -21.00
CA PHE A 31 3.90 -1.19 -20.96
C PHE A 31 3.05 -0.90 -22.18
N ARG A 32 2.99 0.36 -22.61
CA ARG A 32 2.26 0.80 -23.81
C ARG A 32 2.83 0.21 -25.09
N SER A 33 4.15 0.10 -25.21
CA SER A 33 4.80 -0.48 -26.38
C SER A 33 4.49 -1.97 -26.60
N LEU A 34 4.09 -2.68 -25.54
CA LEU A 34 3.72 -4.09 -25.55
C LEU A 34 2.20 -4.31 -25.40
N ALA A 35 1.43 -3.23 -25.35
CA ALA A 35 -0.02 -3.27 -25.32
C ALA A 35 -0.59 -3.36 -26.73
N GLU A 36 -1.76 -3.97 -26.86
CA GLU A 36 -2.61 -3.68 -28.03
C GLU A 36 -3.12 -2.23 -27.90
N GLU A 37 -2.46 -1.29 -28.57
CA GLU A 37 -2.58 0.17 -28.31
C GLU A 37 -4.03 0.68 -28.21
N LYS A 38 -4.89 0.31 -29.17
CA LYS A 38 -6.31 0.71 -29.17
C LYS A 38 -7.10 0.13 -28.00
N HIS A 39 -6.69 -1.03 -27.49
CA HIS A 39 -7.36 -1.70 -26.39
C HIS A 39 -7.00 -1.09 -25.04
N LEU A 40 -5.71 -0.81 -24.80
CA LEU A 40 -5.26 -0.18 -23.55
C LEU A 40 -5.81 1.24 -23.40
N GLU A 41 -5.79 2.07 -24.45
CA GLU A 41 -6.35 3.42 -24.37
C GLU A 41 -7.85 3.42 -24.02
N SER A 42 -8.62 2.53 -24.63
CA SER A 42 -10.05 2.40 -24.30
C SER A 42 -10.28 2.03 -22.83
N ARG A 43 -9.39 1.23 -22.23
CA ARG A 43 -9.46 0.86 -20.81
C ARG A 43 -9.08 2.03 -19.90
N LEU A 44 -8.05 2.79 -20.27
CA LEU A 44 -7.64 4.01 -19.55
C LEU A 44 -8.75 5.09 -19.61
N ASP A 45 -9.41 5.26 -20.75
CA ASP A 45 -10.56 6.17 -20.89
C ASP A 45 -11.75 5.74 -20.03
N ALA A 46 -12.01 4.43 -19.92
CA ALA A 46 -13.01 3.92 -19.00
C ALA A 46 -12.66 4.23 -17.53
N CYS A 47 -11.40 4.05 -17.12
CA CYS A 47 -10.92 4.44 -15.78
C CYS A 47 -11.09 5.95 -15.53
N ARG A 48 -10.70 6.81 -16.48
CA ARG A 48 -10.86 8.28 -16.38
C ARG A 48 -12.34 8.65 -16.21
N THR A 49 -13.23 7.98 -16.95
CA THR A 49 -14.68 8.21 -16.88
C THR A 49 -15.25 7.84 -15.51
N ILE A 50 -14.94 6.64 -14.99
CA ILE A 50 -15.42 6.19 -13.67
C ILE A 50 -14.88 7.11 -12.57
N TYR A 51 -13.61 7.49 -12.65
CA TYR A 51 -13.00 8.42 -11.70
C TYR A 51 -13.75 9.76 -11.66
N GLU A 52 -13.99 10.39 -12.80
CA GLU A 52 -14.69 11.68 -12.86
C GLU A 52 -16.13 11.59 -12.32
N GLN A 53 -16.82 10.46 -12.54
CA GLN A 53 -18.17 10.22 -12.01
C GLN A 53 -18.19 10.06 -10.49
N ASN A 54 -17.14 9.47 -9.90
CA ASN A 54 -17.17 9.01 -8.51
C ASN A 54 -16.29 9.83 -7.56
N ARG A 55 -15.34 10.63 -8.05
CA ARG A 55 -14.37 11.34 -7.21
C ARG A 55 -15.00 12.23 -6.16
N GLU A 56 -16.07 12.95 -6.51
CA GLU A 56 -16.71 13.87 -5.57
C GLU A 56 -17.35 13.13 -4.40
N THR A 57 -17.99 11.99 -4.68
CA THR A 57 -18.53 11.09 -3.66
C THR A 57 -17.43 10.58 -2.72
N VAL A 58 -16.30 10.12 -3.27
CA VAL A 58 -15.17 9.63 -2.45
C VAL A 58 -14.54 10.74 -1.62
N GLU A 59 -14.28 11.90 -2.22
CA GLU A 59 -13.63 13.04 -1.57
C GLU A 59 -14.49 13.63 -0.45
N THR A 60 -15.81 13.50 -0.51
CA THR A 60 -16.72 13.87 0.59
C THR A 60 -16.79 12.83 1.71
N GLY A 61 -16.03 11.73 1.58
CA GLY A 61 -15.93 10.66 2.58
C GLY A 61 -17.03 9.61 2.48
N LEU A 62 -17.68 9.48 1.32
CA LEU A 62 -18.64 8.41 1.03
C LEU A 62 -17.96 7.26 0.28
N SER A 63 -18.41 6.04 0.54
CA SER A 63 -17.79 4.82 -0.03
C SER A 63 -18.32 4.55 -1.44
N THR A 64 -17.42 4.57 -2.43
CA THR A 64 -17.64 4.07 -3.79
C THR A 64 -16.28 3.73 -4.43
N TYR A 65 -16.28 3.06 -5.58
CA TYR A 65 -15.05 2.74 -6.30
C TYR A 65 -14.66 3.86 -7.27
N LEU A 66 -13.38 4.24 -7.28
CA LEU A 66 -12.84 5.23 -8.23
C LEU A 66 -12.56 4.65 -9.62
N PHE A 67 -12.63 3.33 -9.77
CA PHE A 67 -12.38 2.59 -11.00
C PHE A 67 -13.14 1.26 -10.98
N ASP A 68 -13.18 0.52 -12.10
CA ASP A 68 -13.73 -0.85 -12.13
C ASP A 68 -12.69 -1.84 -11.56
N PRO A 69 -12.95 -2.51 -10.41
CA PRO A 69 -12.00 -3.46 -9.83
C PRO A 69 -11.65 -4.66 -10.74
N ARG A 70 -12.45 -4.91 -11.78
CA ARG A 70 -12.16 -5.94 -12.80
C ARG A 70 -11.03 -5.53 -13.75
N ASP A 71 -10.67 -4.24 -13.78
CA ASP A 71 -9.57 -3.69 -14.57
C ASP A 71 -8.61 -2.85 -13.72
N ALA A 72 -8.09 -3.49 -12.68
CA ALA A 72 -7.09 -2.90 -11.80
C ALA A 72 -5.76 -2.61 -12.52
N VAL A 73 -5.42 -3.37 -13.58
CA VAL A 73 -4.24 -3.13 -14.41
C VAL A 73 -4.30 -1.73 -15.06
N ALA A 74 -5.42 -1.38 -15.71
CA ALA A 74 -5.56 -0.06 -16.33
C ALA A 74 -5.52 1.05 -15.27
N TRP A 75 -6.13 0.84 -14.09
CA TRP A 75 -6.05 1.78 -12.98
C TRP A 75 -4.62 2.02 -12.51
N TYR A 76 -3.80 0.97 -12.37
CA TYR A 76 -2.41 1.08 -11.96
C TYR A 76 -1.58 1.86 -12.98
N ILE A 77 -1.78 1.58 -14.27
CA ILE A 77 -1.12 2.32 -15.36
C ILE A 77 -1.55 3.79 -15.36
N LEU A 78 -2.84 4.08 -15.16
CA LEU A 78 -3.35 5.46 -15.06
C LEU A 78 -2.73 6.21 -13.86
N GLN A 79 -2.68 5.59 -12.67
CA GLN A 79 -2.04 6.22 -11.51
C GLN A 79 -0.56 6.55 -11.77
N ALA A 80 0.19 5.63 -12.38
CA ALA A 80 1.57 5.85 -12.76
C ALA A 80 1.74 6.94 -13.83
N GLU A 81 0.92 6.92 -14.88
CA GLU A 81 0.93 7.94 -15.95
C GLU A 81 0.67 9.33 -15.39
N THR A 82 -0.37 9.48 -14.57
CA THR A 82 -0.76 10.78 -14.02
C THR A 82 0.28 11.29 -13.02
N TYR A 83 0.91 10.38 -12.27
CA TYR A 83 2.02 10.73 -11.38
C TYR A 83 3.24 11.22 -12.18
N ALA A 84 3.52 10.60 -13.32
CA ALA A 84 4.64 11.00 -14.16
C ALA A 84 4.40 12.32 -14.91
N THR A 85 3.16 12.81 -14.99
CA THR A 85 2.76 13.93 -15.85
C THR A 85 2.05 15.08 -15.10
N ASP A 86 0.72 15.05 -14.96
CA ASP A 86 -0.10 16.19 -14.57
C ASP A 86 -0.89 16.03 -13.26
N ARG A 87 -0.94 14.81 -12.71
CA ARG A 87 -1.69 14.40 -11.51
C ARG A 87 -3.19 14.64 -11.59
N ARG A 88 -3.76 14.72 -12.79
CA ARG A 88 -5.19 15.03 -12.97
C ARG A 88 -6.11 13.94 -12.43
N PHE A 89 -5.77 12.67 -12.67
CA PHE A 89 -6.53 11.50 -12.21
C PHE A 89 -5.83 10.76 -11.07
N TRP A 90 -4.89 11.44 -10.42
CA TRP A 90 -4.08 10.89 -9.35
C TRP A 90 -4.85 10.89 -8.04
N THR A 91 -4.70 9.82 -7.24
CA THR A 91 -5.12 9.83 -5.83
C THR A 91 -3.96 9.43 -4.91
N PRO A 92 -3.79 10.11 -3.76
CA PRO A 92 -2.67 9.86 -2.85
C PRO A 92 -2.54 8.39 -2.44
N ASP A 93 -3.63 7.79 -1.93
CA ASP A 93 -3.61 6.42 -1.39
C ASP A 93 -3.33 5.36 -2.45
N GLU A 94 -3.98 5.46 -3.62
CA GLU A 94 -3.78 4.50 -4.70
C GLU A 94 -2.40 4.65 -5.33
N ALA A 95 -1.91 5.88 -5.50
CA ALA A 95 -0.58 6.11 -6.02
C ALA A 95 0.51 5.60 -5.09
N ALA A 96 0.40 5.83 -3.77
CA ALA A 96 1.35 5.30 -2.79
C ALA A 96 1.42 3.76 -2.84
N ARG A 97 0.30 3.09 -3.15
CA ARG A 97 0.22 1.63 -3.29
C ARG A 97 0.73 1.10 -4.63
N THR A 98 0.95 1.93 -5.64
CA THR A 98 1.18 1.48 -7.03
C THR A 98 2.44 2.04 -7.66
N VAL A 99 2.61 3.35 -7.59
CA VAL A 99 3.67 4.11 -8.26
C VAL A 99 5.08 3.67 -7.85
N PRO A 100 5.41 3.38 -6.57
CA PRO A 100 6.77 2.96 -6.20
C PRO A 100 7.22 1.70 -6.95
N TYR A 101 6.33 0.73 -7.10
CA TYR A 101 6.61 -0.51 -7.83
C TYR A 101 6.87 -0.25 -9.32
N ILE A 102 6.00 0.56 -9.95
CA ILE A 102 6.12 0.88 -11.38
C ILE A 102 7.36 1.75 -11.64
N ARG A 103 7.65 2.72 -10.75
CA ARG A 103 8.87 3.52 -10.80
C ARG A 103 10.11 2.62 -10.78
N ARG A 104 10.15 1.64 -9.88
CA ARG A 104 11.29 0.72 -9.80
C ARG A 104 11.44 -0.14 -11.04
N ILE A 105 10.34 -0.61 -11.65
CA ILE A 105 10.40 -1.31 -12.94
C ILE A 105 11.04 -0.42 -14.01
N GLY A 106 10.71 0.88 -14.02
CA GLY A 106 11.31 1.85 -14.93
C GLY A 106 12.81 2.07 -14.70
N GLN A 107 13.24 2.12 -13.45
CA GLN A 107 14.67 2.17 -13.09
C GLN A 107 15.44 0.93 -13.53
N LEU A 108 14.79 -0.24 -13.41
CA LEU A 108 15.36 -1.53 -13.78
C LEU A 108 15.18 -1.86 -15.27
N ARG A 109 14.63 -0.97 -16.09
CA ARG A 109 14.28 -1.23 -17.50
C ARG A 109 15.44 -1.83 -18.29
N ASP A 110 16.63 -1.23 -18.21
CA ASP A 110 17.79 -1.69 -18.97
C ASP A 110 18.29 -3.08 -18.51
N ARG A 111 18.17 -3.37 -17.21
CA ARG A 111 18.48 -4.69 -16.65
C ARG A 111 17.44 -5.72 -17.09
N LEU A 112 16.17 -5.35 -17.02
CA LEU A 112 15.04 -6.17 -17.42
C LEU A 112 15.09 -6.50 -18.91
N ALA A 113 15.52 -5.59 -19.77
CA ALA A 113 15.69 -5.85 -21.20
C ALA A 113 16.65 -7.02 -21.51
N GLY A 114 17.58 -7.33 -20.60
CA GLY A 114 18.47 -8.50 -20.71
C GLY A 114 17.87 -9.81 -20.18
N VAL A 115 16.65 -9.80 -19.65
CA VAL A 115 15.97 -10.98 -19.08
C VAL A 115 15.20 -11.72 -20.17
N ASP A 116 15.50 -13.01 -20.34
CA ASP A 116 14.81 -13.85 -21.33
C ASP A 116 13.34 -14.03 -20.97
N GLY A 117 12.44 -13.81 -21.93
CA GLY A 117 10.98 -13.89 -21.75
C GLY A 117 10.32 -12.69 -21.06
N VAL A 118 11.06 -11.61 -20.78
CA VAL A 118 10.50 -10.43 -20.08
C VAL A 118 9.39 -9.72 -20.86
N GLU A 119 9.54 -9.58 -22.18
CA GLU A 119 8.56 -8.87 -23.01
C GLU A 119 7.23 -9.64 -23.06
N GLU A 120 7.28 -10.97 -23.14
CA GLU A 120 6.08 -11.80 -23.03
C GLU A 120 5.40 -11.63 -21.66
N ARG A 121 6.19 -11.55 -20.58
CA ARG A 121 5.66 -11.33 -19.23
C ARG A 121 4.98 -9.97 -19.10
N VAL A 122 5.58 -8.90 -19.64
CA VAL A 122 4.98 -7.56 -19.65
C VAL A 122 3.74 -7.51 -20.55
N ALA A 123 3.80 -8.10 -21.75
CA ALA A 123 2.62 -8.19 -22.62
C ALA A 123 1.47 -8.95 -21.95
N ARG A 124 1.76 -10.01 -21.19
CA ARG A 124 0.76 -10.74 -20.39
C ARG A 124 0.20 -9.90 -19.25
N PHE A 125 1.02 -9.10 -18.57
CA PHE A 125 0.57 -8.16 -17.55
C PHE A 125 -0.43 -7.15 -18.12
N VAL A 126 -0.13 -6.57 -19.29
CA VAL A 126 -0.96 -5.52 -19.88
C VAL A 126 -2.21 -6.11 -20.56
N ASN A 127 -2.09 -7.21 -21.28
CA ASN A 127 -3.16 -7.77 -22.12
C ASN A 127 -3.90 -8.98 -21.49
N GLY A 128 -3.44 -9.49 -20.35
CA GLY A 128 -3.98 -10.69 -19.70
C GLY A 128 -5.12 -10.42 -18.71
N ASP A 129 -5.12 -11.11 -17.57
CA ASP A 129 -6.12 -10.91 -16.51
C ASP A 129 -5.96 -9.51 -15.89
N ALA A 130 -6.89 -8.63 -16.24
CA ALA A 130 -6.90 -7.23 -15.86
C ALA A 130 -7.17 -6.99 -14.36
N SER A 131 -7.60 -8.01 -13.61
CA SER A 131 -8.03 -7.87 -12.21
C SER A 131 -6.93 -8.07 -11.17
N GLN A 132 -5.76 -8.60 -11.55
CA GLN A 132 -4.70 -9.00 -10.61
C GLN A 132 -3.30 -8.46 -11.00
N PRO A 133 -3.08 -7.14 -10.94
CA PRO A 133 -1.82 -6.52 -11.35
C PRO A 133 -0.63 -6.89 -10.44
N GLU A 134 -0.86 -7.24 -9.17
CA GLU A 134 0.21 -7.30 -8.18
C GLU A 134 1.15 -8.50 -8.35
N GLY A 135 0.66 -9.62 -8.88
CA GLY A 135 1.47 -10.81 -9.15
C GLY A 135 2.55 -10.55 -10.21
N PRO A 136 2.16 -10.19 -11.45
CA PRO A 136 3.09 -9.88 -12.52
C PRO A 136 4.06 -8.74 -12.19
N ILE A 137 3.59 -7.68 -11.52
CA ILE A 137 4.48 -6.59 -11.04
C ILE A 137 5.53 -7.13 -10.08
N TYR A 138 5.13 -7.97 -9.13
CA TYR A 138 6.05 -8.56 -8.17
C TYR A 138 7.09 -9.48 -8.84
N GLU A 139 6.68 -10.27 -9.83
CA GLU A 139 7.58 -11.11 -10.61
C GLU A 139 8.62 -10.30 -11.38
N LEU A 140 8.23 -9.18 -12.01
CA LEU A 140 9.14 -8.26 -12.70
C LEU A 140 10.16 -7.65 -11.74
N LEU A 141 9.73 -7.25 -10.54
CA LEU A 141 10.62 -6.72 -9.51
C LEU A 141 11.64 -7.76 -9.03
N VAL A 142 11.20 -9.00 -8.81
CA VAL A 142 12.11 -10.11 -8.46
C VAL A 142 13.10 -10.34 -9.61
N ALA A 143 12.64 -10.48 -10.85
CA ALA A 143 13.50 -10.70 -12.01
C ALA A 143 14.55 -9.57 -12.15
N GLY A 144 14.11 -8.32 -12.03
CA GLY A 144 14.98 -7.14 -12.08
C GLY A 144 16.02 -7.13 -10.95
N ALA A 145 15.64 -7.49 -9.73
CA ALA A 145 16.57 -7.55 -8.59
C ALA A 145 17.67 -8.62 -8.76
N TRP A 146 17.34 -9.77 -9.37
CA TRP A 146 18.33 -10.80 -9.70
C TRP A 146 19.23 -10.35 -10.87
N ALA A 147 18.65 -9.77 -11.92
CA ALA A 147 19.38 -9.30 -13.09
C ALA A 147 20.38 -8.18 -12.71
N ASP A 148 19.95 -7.24 -11.87
CA ASP A 148 20.81 -6.15 -11.41
C ASP A 148 22.02 -6.63 -10.59
N ARG A 149 21.88 -7.78 -9.90
CA ARG A 149 22.97 -8.45 -9.18
C ARG A 149 23.84 -9.35 -10.06
N GLY A 150 23.72 -9.21 -11.38
CA GLY A 150 24.56 -9.88 -12.38
C GLY A 150 24.24 -11.35 -12.59
N TYR A 151 23.01 -11.77 -12.29
CA TYR A 151 22.51 -13.07 -12.75
C TYR A 151 21.96 -12.94 -14.18
N SER A 152 22.16 -13.98 -14.99
CA SER A 152 21.33 -14.20 -16.17
C SER A 152 20.00 -14.76 -15.69
N VAL A 153 18.91 -14.10 -16.05
CA VAL A 153 17.55 -14.41 -15.59
C VAL A 153 16.70 -14.78 -16.79
N ARG A 154 15.81 -15.76 -16.60
CA ARG A 154 14.84 -16.19 -17.59
C ARG A 154 13.49 -16.44 -16.92
N PHE A 155 12.42 -15.93 -17.51
CA PHE A 155 11.06 -16.34 -17.20
C PHE A 155 10.78 -17.73 -17.76
N VAL A 156 10.26 -18.63 -16.93
CA VAL A 156 9.88 -19.97 -17.41
C VAL A 156 8.48 -19.91 -18.03
N PRO A 157 8.31 -20.37 -19.28
CA PRO A 157 6.98 -20.42 -19.91
C PRO A 157 6.06 -21.42 -19.20
N GLU A 158 4.86 -20.98 -18.86
CA GLU A 158 3.81 -21.86 -18.34
C GLU A 158 3.26 -22.77 -19.44
N GLN A 159 3.19 -24.07 -19.17
CA GLN A 159 2.56 -25.04 -20.06
C GLN A 159 1.20 -25.45 -19.52
N ARG A 160 0.11 -25.14 -20.24
CA ARG A 160 -1.24 -25.59 -19.86
C ARG A 160 -1.29 -27.12 -19.78
N GLY A 161 -1.67 -27.66 -18.63
CA GLY A 161 -1.70 -29.10 -18.38
C GLY A 161 -0.32 -29.75 -18.18
N GLY A 162 0.76 -28.97 -18.24
CA GLY A 162 2.12 -29.41 -17.96
C GLY A 162 2.44 -29.47 -16.46
N PRO A 163 3.67 -29.92 -16.10
CA PRO A 163 4.13 -29.89 -14.73
C PRO A 163 4.20 -28.45 -14.20
N ARG A 164 4.00 -28.28 -12.90
CA ARG A 164 4.23 -26.98 -12.25
C ARG A 164 5.70 -26.60 -12.38
N THR A 165 5.96 -25.37 -12.77
CA THR A 165 7.31 -24.84 -13.03
C THR A 165 7.53 -23.59 -12.19
N PRO A 166 8.78 -23.29 -11.81
CA PRO A 166 9.08 -22.07 -11.09
C PRO A 166 8.86 -20.85 -12.00
N ASP A 167 8.58 -19.68 -11.42
CA ASP A 167 8.42 -18.45 -12.20
C ASP A 167 9.69 -18.06 -12.98
N LEU A 168 10.88 -18.25 -12.40
CA LEU A 168 12.17 -17.87 -12.99
C LEU A 168 13.24 -18.97 -12.85
N GLU A 169 14.18 -18.95 -13.80
CA GLU A 169 15.49 -19.59 -13.68
C GLU A 169 16.58 -18.52 -13.67
N VAL A 170 17.54 -18.64 -12.75
CA VAL A 170 18.64 -17.66 -12.61
C VAL A 170 19.99 -18.34 -12.51
N ASN A 171 20.98 -17.79 -13.21
CA ASN A 171 22.32 -18.37 -13.33
C ASN A 171 23.42 -17.32 -13.16
N LYS A 172 24.48 -17.64 -12.41
CA LYS A 172 25.70 -16.85 -12.26
C LYS A 172 26.91 -17.76 -12.08
N GLY A 173 27.75 -17.86 -13.12
CA GLY A 173 28.88 -18.79 -13.14
C GLY A 173 28.42 -20.23 -12.93
N ARG A 174 28.85 -20.87 -11.83
CA ARG A 174 28.46 -22.25 -11.47
C ARG A 174 27.21 -22.33 -10.60
N SER A 175 26.59 -21.20 -10.24
CA SER A 175 25.37 -21.16 -9.44
C SER A 175 24.15 -21.11 -10.35
N SER A 176 23.21 -22.03 -10.13
CA SER A 176 21.92 -22.08 -10.81
C SER A 176 20.81 -22.25 -9.78
N TRP A 177 19.74 -21.48 -9.91
CA TRP A 177 18.62 -21.48 -8.97
C TRP A 177 17.29 -21.45 -9.69
N ALA A 178 16.31 -22.16 -9.13
CA ALA A 178 14.90 -21.97 -9.44
C ALA A 178 14.31 -20.93 -8.48
N VAL A 179 13.61 -19.92 -9.00
CA VAL A 179 13.04 -18.85 -8.19
C VAL A 179 11.55 -18.76 -8.43
N GLU A 180 10.80 -18.78 -7.34
CA GLU A 180 9.35 -18.64 -7.34
C GLU A 180 8.98 -17.32 -6.65
N ALA A 181 8.06 -16.57 -7.23
CA ALA A 181 7.60 -15.29 -6.71
C ALA A 181 6.11 -15.35 -6.37
N LYS A 182 5.74 -14.96 -5.15
CA LYS A 182 4.34 -14.91 -4.72
C LYS A 182 4.02 -13.64 -3.98
N ARG A 183 3.07 -12.87 -4.50
CA ARG A 183 2.47 -11.74 -3.79
C ARG A 183 1.34 -12.22 -2.87
N MET A 184 1.40 -11.83 -1.61
CA MET A 184 0.31 -11.99 -0.65
C MET A 184 -0.59 -10.76 -0.66
N MET A 185 -1.87 -10.99 -0.97
CA MET A 185 -2.90 -9.96 -0.82
C MET A 185 -3.26 -9.74 0.66
N PRO A 186 -3.67 -8.51 1.02
CA PRO A 186 -4.25 -8.21 2.33
C PRO A 186 -5.32 -9.22 2.73
N SER A 187 -5.43 -9.51 4.03
CA SER A 187 -6.42 -10.46 4.51
C SER A 187 -7.84 -9.89 4.31
N ALA A 188 -8.81 -10.78 4.03
CA ALA A 188 -10.22 -10.39 4.03
C ALA A 188 -10.66 -9.83 5.41
N TYR A 189 -9.95 -10.21 6.47
CA TYR A 189 -10.15 -9.64 7.80
C TYR A 189 -9.81 -8.15 7.83
N GLY A 190 -8.61 -7.74 7.42
CA GLY A 190 -8.20 -6.33 7.44
C GLY A 190 -9.14 -5.44 6.64
N LYS A 191 -9.61 -5.90 5.47
CA LYS A 191 -10.63 -5.18 4.68
C LYS A 191 -11.95 -5.00 5.45
N ARG A 192 -12.46 -6.07 6.09
CA ARG A 192 -13.69 -6.01 6.89
C ARG A 192 -13.54 -5.13 8.12
N GLU A 193 -12.36 -5.15 8.75
CA GLU A 193 -12.07 -4.34 9.93
C GLU A 193 -12.07 -2.84 9.58
N ILE A 194 -11.41 -2.44 8.50
CA ILE A 194 -11.44 -1.06 8.01
C ILE A 194 -12.86 -0.63 7.67
N GLU A 195 -13.62 -1.47 6.96
CA GLU A 195 -15.00 -1.18 6.60
C GLU A 195 -15.89 -1.00 7.85
N LYS A 196 -15.76 -1.89 8.83
CA LYS A 196 -16.51 -1.78 10.09
C LYS A 196 -16.14 -0.52 10.88
N GLY A 197 -14.88 -0.12 10.89
CA GLY A 197 -14.46 1.14 11.50
C GLY A 197 -15.09 2.37 10.81
N ARG A 198 -15.16 2.36 9.48
CA ARG A 198 -15.84 3.41 8.70
C ARG A 198 -17.34 3.45 8.98
N GLU A 199 -18.01 2.31 9.09
CA GLU A 199 -19.43 2.23 9.48
C GLU A 199 -19.68 2.87 10.86
N LEU A 200 -18.83 2.57 11.85
CA LEU A 200 -18.94 3.17 13.20
C LEU A 200 -18.69 4.69 13.17
N ALA A 201 -17.75 5.14 12.34
CA ALA A 201 -17.47 6.57 12.15
C ALA A 201 -18.60 7.30 11.43
N ALA A 202 -19.29 6.65 10.49
CA ALA A 202 -20.33 7.25 9.65
C ALA A 202 -21.45 7.92 10.47
N HIS A 203 -21.94 7.26 11.51
CA HIS A 203 -22.99 7.83 12.37
C HIS A 203 -22.53 9.10 13.11
N LEU A 204 -21.27 9.15 13.55
CA LEU A 204 -20.70 10.35 14.15
C LEU A 204 -20.55 11.45 13.10
N HIS A 205 -20.14 11.12 11.87
CA HIS A 205 -20.06 12.08 10.78
C HIS A 205 -21.43 12.69 10.46
N ASP A 206 -22.48 11.87 10.33
CA ASP A 206 -23.86 12.33 10.08
C ASP A 206 -24.34 13.27 11.20
N MET A 207 -24.11 12.91 12.47
CA MET A 207 -24.46 13.74 13.62
C MET A 207 -23.69 15.07 13.64
N SER A 208 -22.39 15.03 13.36
CA SER A 208 -21.51 16.20 13.29
C SER A 208 -21.94 17.15 12.18
N GLU A 209 -22.36 16.62 11.03
CA GLU A 209 -22.86 17.40 9.91
C GLU A 209 -24.24 18.00 10.19
N ALA A 210 -25.19 17.21 10.73
CA ALA A 210 -26.53 17.67 11.05
C ALA A 210 -26.57 18.75 12.13
N SER A 211 -25.66 18.67 13.12
CA SER A 211 -25.50 19.71 14.15
C SER A 211 -24.67 20.91 13.72
N GLY A 212 -23.98 20.84 12.58
CA GLY A 212 -23.05 21.87 12.14
C GLY A 212 -21.80 22.01 13.03
N HIS A 213 -21.48 20.98 13.81
CA HIS A 213 -20.36 21.00 14.76
C HIS A 213 -19.24 20.09 14.29
N SER A 214 -18.10 20.69 13.93
CA SER A 214 -16.89 19.95 13.57
C SER A 214 -16.23 19.30 14.79
N VAL A 215 -15.63 18.14 14.58
CA VAL A 215 -15.10 17.30 15.65
C VAL A 215 -13.95 16.43 15.16
N VAL A 216 -13.00 16.17 16.06
CA VAL A 216 -12.00 15.12 15.88
C VAL A 216 -12.14 14.13 17.04
N VAL A 217 -12.18 12.84 16.72
CA VAL A 217 -12.31 11.76 17.70
C VAL A 217 -11.22 10.72 17.47
N ASP A 218 -10.40 10.47 18.49
CA ASP A 218 -9.42 9.40 18.51
C ASP A 218 -9.97 8.29 19.42
N VAL A 219 -10.07 7.05 18.94
CA VAL A 219 -10.67 5.93 19.69
C VAL A 219 -9.83 4.66 19.66
N ILE A 220 -9.61 4.07 20.84
CA ILE A 220 -9.04 2.74 21.00
C ILE A 220 -10.16 1.78 21.38
N TYR A 221 -10.49 0.86 20.47
CA TYR A 221 -11.48 -0.19 20.68
C TYR A 221 -10.83 -1.43 21.30
N ASN A 222 -11.30 -1.87 22.48
CA ASN A 222 -10.75 -3.02 23.20
C ASN A 222 -11.42 -4.36 22.84
N LYS A 223 -12.50 -4.34 22.05
CA LYS A 223 -13.19 -5.51 21.48
C LYS A 223 -13.12 -5.50 19.95
N GLU A 224 -13.56 -6.57 19.28
CA GLU A 224 -13.65 -6.53 17.83
C GLU A 224 -14.68 -5.47 17.39
N LEU A 225 -14.38 -4.73 16.32
CA LEU A 225 -15.24 -3.62 15.86
C LEU A 225 -16.67 -4.07 15.54
N ALA A 226 -16.84 -5.34 15.15
CA ALA A 226 -18.15 -5.92 14.87
C ALA A 226 -19.04 -6.10 16.12
N GLU A 227 -18.47 -6.06 17.32
CA GLU A 227 -19.21 -6.19 18.58
C GLU A 227 -19.82 -4.87 19.07
N TYR A 228 -19.40 -3.73 18.52
CA TYR A 228 -19.95 -2.43 18.89
C TYR A 228 -21.26 -2.15 18.15
N PRO A 229 -22.26 -1.56 18.82
CA PRO A 229 -23.43 -0.98 18.16
C PRO A 229 -23.02 0.00 17.06
N HIS A 230 -23.79 0.07 15.98
CA HIS A 230 -23.45 0.93 14.82
C HIS A 230 -23.36 2.41 15.19
N ASP A 231 -24.18 2.86 16.14
CA ASP A 231 -24.25 4.23 16.66
C ASP A 231 -23.32 4.48 17.86
N PHE A 232 -22.55 3.48 18.31
CA PHE A 232 -21.77 3.53 19.55
C PHE A 232 -20.97 4.83 19.71
N LEU A 233 -20.19 5.19 18.68
CA LEU A 233 -19.31 6.35 18.75
C LEU A 233 -20.12 7.66 18.78
N ALA A 234 -21.21 7.76 18.02
CA ALA A 234 -22.07 8.93 18.03
C ALA A 234 -22.72 9.12 19.40
N SER A 235 -23.27 8.05 19.98
CA SER A 235 -23.93 8.04 21.29
C SER A 235 -22.97 8.42 22.43
N CYS A 236 -21.69 8.04 22.36
CA CYS A 236 -20.68 8.48 23.33
C CYS A 236 -20.32 9.97 23.19
N VAL A 237 -20.36 10.52 21.97
CA VAL A 237 -19.81 11.87 21.68
C VAL A 237 -20.88 12.97 21.71
N GLN A 238 -22.15 12.62 21.52
CA GLN A 238 -23.26 13.57 21.31
C GLN A 238 -23.34 14.69 22.34
N GLU A 239 -23.23 14.36 23.64
CA GLU A 239 -23.34 15.35 24.73
C GLU A 239 -22.16 16.33 24.81
N PHE A 240 -21.07 16.05 24.09
CA PHE A 240 -19.87 16.87 24.07
C PHE A 240 -19.79 17.82 22.87
N LEU A 241 -20.80 17.82 22.00
CA LEU A 241 -20.90 18.76 20.88
C LEU A 241 -21.69 20.03 21.29
N PRO A 242 -21.22 21.25 20.91
CA PRO A 242 -19.94 21.54 20.27
C PRO A 242 -18.77 21.38 21.24
N VAL A 243 -17.67 20.79 20.75
CA VAL A 243 -16.46 20.62 21.56
C VAL A 243 -15.86 21.98 21.89
N ARG A 244 -15.78 22.34 23.17
CA ARG A 244 -15.15 23.60 23.62
C ARG A 244 -13.72 23.39 24.11
N GLU A 245 -13.45 22.22 24.65
CA GLU A 245 -12.16 21.80 25.16
C GLU A 245 -12.05 20.27 25.03
N PRO A 246 -10.83 19.72 24.94
CA PRO A 246 -10.64 18.27 24.83
C PRO A 246 -11.32 17.51 25.97
N ARG A 247 -11.84 16.33 25.65
CA ARG A 247 -12.52 15.42 26.58
C ARG A 247 -11.97 14.02 26.42
N ILE A 248 -11.79 13.35 27.54
CA ILE A 248 -11.50 11.92 27.59
C ILE A 248 -12.76 11.24 28.11
N ILE A 249 -13.21 10.22 27.39
CA ILE A 249 -14.35 9.38 27.76
C ILE A 249 -13.80 7.97 27.96
N ASP A 250 -13.73 7.57 29.23
CA ASP A 250 -13.34 6.22 29.62
C ASP A 250 -14.59 5.33 29.64
N HIS A 251 -14.83 4.65 28.52
CA HIS A 251 -15.85 3.63 28.41
C HIS A 251 -15.26 2.25 28.74
N LYS A 252 -16.03 1.35 29.34
CA LYS A 252 -15.55 0.01 29.77
C LYS A 252 -14.80 -0.77 28.67
N ASP A 253 -15.21 -0.57 27.42
CA ASP A 253 -14.71 -1.29 26.25
C ASP A 253 -13.98 -0.39 25.26
N ALA A 254 -13.83 0.91 25.53
CA ALA A 254 -13.15 1.83 24.60
C ALA A 254 -12.59 3.05 25.33
N HIS A 255 -11.44 3.54 24.86
CA HIS A 255 -10.89 4.82 25.30
C HIS A 255 -11.07 5.83 24.18
N ILE A 256 -11.80 6.92 24.44
CA ILE A 256 -12.20 7.89 23.41
C ILE A 256 -11.69 9.28 23.83
N VAL A 257 -10.99 9.95 22.91
CA VAL A 257 -10.57 11.34 23.05
C VAL A 257 -11.33 12.18 22.03
N VAL A 258 -12.07 13.17 22.50
CA VAL A 258 -12.84 14.10 21.68
C VAL A 258 -12.19 15.47 21.75
N ARG A 259 -11.93 16.09 20.60
CA ARG A 259 -11.25 17.39 20.51
C ARG A 259 -11.73 18.22 19.32
N GLN A 260 -11.39 19.50 19.35
CA GLN A 260 -11.67 20.41 18.26
C GLN A 260 -10.78 20.12 17.05
N VAL A 261 -11.28 20.49 15.87
CA VAL A 261 -10.47 20.64 14.66
C VAL A 261 -9.39 21.69 14.91
N ALA A 262 -8.18 21.45 14.41
CA ALA A 262 -7.08 22.40 14.50
C ALA A 262 -7.25 23.57 13.50
N TRP A 263 -8.33 24.33 13.63
CA TRP A 263 -8.67 25.44 12.72
C TRP A 263 -7.52 26.42 12.42
N PRO A 264 -6.68 26.84 13.40
CA PRO A 264 -5.58 27.75 13.12
C PRO A 264 -4.62 27.25 12.03
N ILE A 265 -4.24 25.96 12.04
CA ILE A 265 -3.32 25.41 11.04
C ILE A 265 -4.02 25.21 9.69
N CYS A 266 -5.29 24.77 9.69
CA CYS A 266 -6.10 24.68 8.47
C CYS A 266 -6.18 26.03 7.76
N HIS A 267 -6.53 27.10 8.49
CA HIS A 267 -6.66 28.44 7.92
C HIS A 267 -5.32 28.99 7.44
N GLN A 268 -4.24 28.77 8.19
CA GLN A 268 -2.90 29.20 7.81
C GLN A 268 -2.47 28.55 6.48
N VAL A 269 -2.51 27.22 6.39
CA VAL A 269 -2.03 26.49 5.20
C VAL A 269 -2.92 26.76 3.99
N LEU A 270 -4.25 26.65 4.14
CA LEU A 270 -5.19 26.79 3.03
C LEU A 270 -5.35 28.23 2.52
N SER A 271 -4.87 29.23 3.27
CA SER A 271 -4.81 30.61 2.76
C SER A 271 -3.82 30.76 1.59
N THR A 272 -2.83 29.88 1.50
CA THR A 272 -1.74 29.96 0.52
C THR A 272 -1.59 28.69 -0.33
N ASP A 273 -2.15 27.56 0.08
CA ASP A 273 -2.00 26.26 -0.58
C ASP A 273 -3.35 25.57 -0.84
N VAL A 274 -3.32 24.50 -1.64
CA VAL A 274 -4.47 23.65 -1.91
C VAL A 274 -4.14 22.20 -1.57
N VAL A 275 -5.02 21.51 -0.84
CA VAL A 275 -4.77 20.17 -0.30
C VAL A 275 -5.74 19.18 -0.90
N PHE A 276 -5.26 18.00 -1.30
CA PHE A 276 -6.09 16.94 -1.87
C PHE A 276 -7.18 16.54 -0.86
N ILE A 277 -8.44 16.54 -1.29
CA ILE A 277 -9.58 16.32 -0.40
C ILE A 277 -9.59 14.86 0.07
N GLY A 278 -9.70 14.65 1.38
CA GLY A 278 -9.67 13.31 1.96
C GLY A 278 -8.28 12.70 2.11
N SER A 279 -7.21 13.43 1.77
CA SER A 279 -5.83 12.94 1.95
C SER A 279 -5.39 12.90 3.42
N THR A 280 -4.36 12.10 3.72
CA THR A 280 -3.68 12.10 5.03
C THR A 280 -3.16 13.49 5.42
N ARG A 281 -2.72 14.31 4.46
CA ARG A 281 -2.36 15.71 4.72
C ARG A 281 -3.56 16.55 5.17
N MET A 282 -4.73 16.36 4.57
CA MET A 282 -5.95 17.04 5.05
C MET A 282 -6.32 16.57 6.46
N MET A 283 -6.20 15.27 6.74
CA MET A 283 -6.45 14.70 8.07
C MET A 283 -5.46 15.22 9.11
N GLU A 284 -4.19 15.37 8.74
CA GLU A 284 -3.15 15.94 9.60
C GLU A 284 -3.46 17.40 9.95
N LEU A 285 -3.90 18.20 8.98
CA LEU A 285 -4.30 19.59 9.23
C LEU A 285 -5.55 19.65 10.12
N VAL A 286 -6.56 18.84 9.84
CA VAL A 286 -7.81 18.77 10.64
C VAL A 286 -7.51 18.30 12.06
N GLY A 287 -6.70 17.25 12.20
CA GLY A 287 -6.32 16.64 13.45
C GLY A 287 -5.18 17.34 14.19
N GLY A 288 -4.44 18.25 13.56
CA GLY A 288 -3.21 18.83 14.12
C GLY A 288 -2.07 17.82 14.31
N ALA A 289 -2.22 16.59 13.81
CA ALA A 289 -1.26 15.50 13.77
C ALA A 289 -1.87 14.36 12.94
N HIS A 290 -1.02 13.47 12.44
CA HIS A 290 -1.44 12.22 11.79
C HIS A 290 -0.54 11.09 12.24
N ASP A 291 -1.16 9.97 12.62
CA ASP A 291 -0.47 8.74 12.99
C ASP A 291 -0.76 7.68 11.92
N HIS A 292 0.29 7.26 11.21
CA HIS A 292 0.19 6.31 10.10
C HIS A 292 -0.18 4.90 10.55
N ASP A 293 -0.12 4.60 11.85
CA ASP A 293 -0.50 3.30 12.39
C ASP A 293 -1.99 3.26 12.78
N TRP A 294 -2.71 4.38 12.68
CA TRP A 294 -4.15 4.48 12.95
C TRP A 294 -4.94 4.43 11.65
N SER A 295 -6.03 3.66 11.69
CA SER A 295 -7.05 3.76 10.65
C SER A 295 -7.86 5.04 10.84
N HIS A 296 -8.41 5.57 9.76
CA HIS A 296 -9.06 6.87 9.79
C HIS A 296 -10.26 6.96 8.84
N SER A 297 -11.15 7.90 9.16
CA SER A 297 -12.32 8.27 8.36
C SER A 297 -12.54 9.76 8.50
N LEU A 298 -12.61 10.47 7.38
CA LEU A 298 -12.83 11.91 7.32
C LEU A 298 -14.06 12.18 6.47
N ARG A 299 -14.97 12.99 6.99
CA ARG A 299 -15.93 13.76 6.18
C ARG A 299 -15.66 15.23 6.34
N ALA A 300 -15.58 15.95 5.22
CA ALA A 300 -15.32 17.38 5.24
C ALA A 300 -16.16 18.10 4.19
N ARG A 301 -16.69 19.27 4.57
CA ARG A 301 -17.22 20.25 3.62
C ARG A 301 -16.15 21.28 3.34
N CYS A 302 -15.81 21.45 2.07
CA CYS A 302 -14.70 22.29 1.65
C CYS A 302 -15.05 23.09 0.39
N ARG A 303 -14.28 24.15 0.13
CA ARG A 303 -14.29 24.83 -1.16
C ARG A 303 -13.23 24.21 -2.04
N ARG A 304 -13.68 23.69 -3.18
CA ARG A 304 -12.81 23.10 -4.21
C ARG A 304 -12.02 24.20 -4.93
N ALA A 305 -10.75 23.93 -5.23
CA ALA A 305 -9.91 24.83 -6.00
C ALA A 305 -10.34 24.83 -7.48
N GLN A 306 -10.54 26.02 -8.06
CA GLN A 306 -11.11 26.18 -9.40
C GLN A 306 -10.37 25.41 -10.52
N LYS A 307 -9.04 25.36 -10.46
CA LYS A 307 -8.21 24.68 -11.47
C LYS A 307 -7.90 23.22 -11.13
N ARG A 308 -8.23 22.78 -9.90
CA ARG A 308 -7.89 21.46 -9.37
C ARG A 308 -9.04 20.96 -8.50
N PRO A 309 -10.13 20.47 -9.11
CA PRO A 309 -11.37 20.24 -8.38
C PRO A 309 -11.24 19.23 -7.23
N SER A 310 -10.31 18.27 -7.31
CA SER A 310 -10.01 17.30 -6.24
C SER A 310 -9.19 17.85 -5.06
N TYR A 311 -8.90 19.16 -5.07
CA TYR A 311 -8.16 19.85 -4.02
C TYR A 311 -9.04 20.92 -3.39
N ALA A 312 -8.90 21.13 -2.08
CA ALA A 312 -9.56 22.19 -1.34
C ALA A 312 -8.61 23.36 -1.07
N ASP A 313 -9.14 24.58 -1.15
CA ASP A 313 -8.48 25.81 -0.69
C ASP A 313 -9.13 26.38 0.59
N HIS A 314 -10.15 25.70 1.12
CA HIS A 314 -10.84 26.07 2.35
C HIS A 314 -11.63 24.91 2.92
N ILE A 315 -11.71 24.79 4.26
CA ILE A 315 -12.53 23.80 4.96
C ILE A 315 -13.57 24.56 5.79
N TYR A 316 -14.86 24.26 5.58
CA TYR A 316 -15.99 24.85 6.31
C TYR A 316 -16.41 23.98 7.50
N HIS A 317 -16.29 22.67 7.36
CA HIS A 317 -16.64 21.68 8.36
C HIS A 317 -15.77 20.44 8.19
N ALA A 318 -15.37 19.82 9.30
CA ALA A 318 -14.71 18.52 9.29
C ALA A 318 -15.15 17.64 10.47
N SER A 319 -15.33 16.36 10.19
CA SER A 319 -15.51 15.29 11.17
C SER A 319 -14.46 14.22 10.88
N LEU A 320 -13.47 14.11 11.77
CA LEU A 320 -12.37 13.14 11.66
C LEU A 320 -12.49 12.12 12.78
N VAL A 321 -12.43 10.84 12.41
CA VAL A 321 -12.32 9.73 13.35
C VAL A 321 -11.04 8.96 13.06
N ASN A 322 -10.17 8.84 14.06
CA ASN A 322 -9.01 7.97 14.04
C ASN A 322 -9.24 6.81 14.99
N TRP A 323 -8.90 5.58 14.58
CA TRP A 323 -9.05 4.43 15.45
C TRP A 323 -7.95 3.37 15.34
N ILE A 324 -7.82 2.62 16.44
CA ILE A 324 -7.14 1.34 16.51
C ILE A 324 -8.06 0.32 17.19
N CYS A 325 -8.11 -0.91 16.68
CA CYS A 325 -8.64 -2.06 17.43
C CYS A 325 -7.49 -2.83 18.09
N SER A 326 -7.50 -2.87 19.43
CA SER A 326 -6.50 -3.54 20.28
C SER A 326 -6.87 -4.97 20.67
N SER A 327 -8.02 -5.48 20.18
CA SER A 327 -8.51 -6.83 20.45
C SER A 327 -7.43 -7.91 20.18
N PRO A 328 -7.18 -8.85 21.11
CA PRO A 328 -6.28 -9.98 20.88
C PRO A 328 -6.65 -10.84 19.66
N VAL A 329 -7.94 -10.93 19.35
CA VAL A 329 -8.44 -11.65 18.17
C VAL A 329 -8.02 -10.92 16.89
N ALA A 330 -8.19 -9.60 16.84
CA ALA A 330 -7.77 -8.76 15.72
C ALA A 330 -6.26 -8.85 15.47
N ARG A 331 -5.44 -8.73 16.53
CA ARG A 331 -3.98 -8.89 16.42
C ARG A 331 -3.59 -10.25 15.85
N SER A 332 -4.29 -11.31 16.22
CA SER A 332 -4.05 -12.66 15.68
C SER A 332 -4.47 -12.79 14.22
N ALA A 333 -5.59 -12.20 13.84
CA ALA A 333 -6.10 -12.24 12.47
C ALA A 333 -5.27 -11.38 11.49
N ARG A 334 -4.67 -10.27 11.95
CA ARG A 334 -3.74 -9.44 11.17
C ARG A 334 -2.40 -10.14 10.91
N ALA A 335 -1.92 -10.97 11.83
CA ALA A 335 -0.67 -11.73 11.72
C ALA A 335 -0.74 -12.94 10.76
N LYS A 336 -1.27 -12.74 9.55
CA LYS A 336 -1.37 -13.77 8.51
C LYS A 336 0.01 -14.18 8.01
N HIS A 337 0.36 -15.46 8.17
CA HIS A 337 1.65 -16.05 7.79
C HIS A 337 1.55 -16.80 6.45
N PHE A 338 2.70 -17.14 5.85
CA PHE A 338 2.76 -17.65 4.48
C PHE A 338 2.65 -19.17 4.33
N LYS A 339 2.40 -19.95 5.39
CA LYS A 339 2.48 -21.44 5.36
C LYS A 339 1.86 -22.09 4.13
N LYS A 340 0.58 -21.78 3.84
CA LYS A 340 -0.12 -22.36 2.68
C LYS A 340 0.53 -21.95 1.37
N LYS A 341 0.86 -20.67 1.21
CA LYS A 341 1.51 -20.13 0.01
C LYS A 341 2.90 -20.73 -0.20
N LEU A 342 3.63 -20.95 0.89
CA LEU A 342 4.93 -21.59 0.88
C LEU A 342 4.85 -23.04 0.39
N ILE A 343 3.92 -23.84 0.92
CA ILE A 343 3.71 -25.23 0.48
C ILE A 343 3.29 -25.28 -1.01
N ASP A 344 2.43 -24.35 -1.45
CA ASP A 344 1.99 -24.30 -2.84
C ASP A 344 3.11 -23.88 -3.80
N ALA A 345 3.95 -22.93 -3.38
CA ALA A 345 5.13 -22.47 -4.11
C ALA A 345 6.23 -23.55 -4.18
N GLU A 346 6.46 -24.29 -3.08
CA GLU A 346 7.44 -25.37 -3.03
C GLU A 346 7.17 -26.44 -4.10
N ARG A 347 5.89 -26.75 -4.36
CA ARG A 347 5.46 -27.73 -5.37
C ARG A 347 5.81 -27.34 -6.80
N GLN A 348 6.21 -26.10 -7.04
CA GLN A 348 6.60 -25.60 -8.36
C GLN A 348 8.11 -25.66 -8.56
N LEU A 349 8.87 -25.88 -7.48
CA LEU A 349 10.32 -25.96 -7.54
C LEU A 349 10.79 -27.34 -7.98
N PRO A 350 11.82 -27.42 -8.84
CA PRO A 350 12.38 -28.68 -9.27
C PRO A 350 13.26 -29.33 -8.19
N GLN A 351 13.56 -30.62 -8.37
CA GLN A 351 14.42 -31.40 -7.47
C GLN A 351 15.90 -31.41 -7.90
N ASP A 352 16.22 -30.96 -9.10
CA ASP A 352 17.58 -31.05 -9.68
C ASP A 352 18.50 -29.92 -9.19
N ARG A 353 17.96 -28.74 -8.88
CA ARG A 353 18.72 -27.53 -8.50
C ARG A 353 18.14 -26.83 -7.26
N PRO A 354 18.93 -26.03 -6.53
CA PRO A 354 18.42 -25.34 -5.34
C PRO A 354 17.34 -24.30 -5.70
N GLY A 355 16.37 -24.16 -4.81
CA GLY A 355 15.23 -23.26 -4.98
C GLY A 355 15.21 -22.10 -3.98
N VAL A 356 14.65 -20.98 -4.43
CA VAL A 356 14.32 -19.79 -3.61
C VAL A 356 12.86 -19.43 -3.82
N ILE A 357 12.17 -19.01 -2.76
CA ILE A 357 10.83 -18.42 -2.84
C ILE A 357 10.86 -16.99 -2.33
N HIS A 358 10.44 -16.04 -3.15
CA HIS A 358 10.15 -14.67 -2.74
C HIS A 358 8.66 -14.53 -2.37
N VAL A 359 8.37 -14.02 -1.19
CA VAL A 359 7.01 -13.76 -0.71
C VAL A 359 6.84 -12.28 -0.38
N GLY A 360 6.10 -11.57 -1.24
CA GLY A 360 5.84 -10.14 -1.08
C GLY A 360 4.61 -9.90 -0.22
N MET A 361 4.76 -9.17 0.88
CA MET A 361 3.72 -8.95 1.89
C MET A 361 3.56 -7.47 2.16
N GLU A 362 2.31 -7.02 2.29
CA GLU A 362 2.06 -5.68 2.82
C GLU A 362 2.24 -5.74 4.35
N SER A 363 2.96 -4.76 4.90
CA SER A 363 3.04 -4.51 6.34
C SER A 363 1.63 -4.26 6.86
N SER A 364 1.34 -4.73 8.07
CA SER A 364 0.09 -4.36 8.73
C SER A 364 0.13 -2.95 9.30
N GLY A 365 1.26 -2.23 9.21
CA GLY A 365 1.53 -0.99 9.93
C GLY A 365 1.79 -1.20 11.42
N HIS A 366 1.26 -2.28 12.01
CA HIS A 366 1.38 -2.57 13.43
C HIS A 366 2.58 -3.49 13.72
N TYR A 367 3.59 -2.93 14.41
CA TYR A 367 4.80 -3.64 14.82
C TYR A 367 4.52 -5.04 15.42
N ASP A 368 3.62 -5.15 16.41
CA ASP A 368 3.30 -6.42 17.08
C ASP A 368 2.79 -7.50 16.12
N SER A 369 1.96 -7.11 15.15
CA SER A 369 1.38 -8.04 14.19
C SER A 369 2.42 -8.52 13.17
N ASP A 370 3.30 -7.62 12.75
CA ASP A 370 4.38 -7.90 11.81
C ASP A 370 5.50 -8.74 12.43
N LEU A 371 5.89 -8.44 13.67
CA LEU A 371 6.85 -9.23 14.43
C LEU A 371 6.33 -10.65 14.68
N ARG A 372 5.06 -10.79 15.10
CA ARG A 372 4.44 -12.10 15.27
C ARG A 372 4.39 -12.88 13.96
N ARG A 373 4.04 -12.22 12.85
CA ARG A 373 4.06 -12.81 11.50
C ARG A 373 5.46 -13.29 11.13
N HIS A 374 6.50 -12.48 11.38
CA HIS A 374 7.89 -12.84 11.13
C HIS A 374 8.30 -14.11 11.89
N TYR A 375 7.98 -14.20 13.18
CA TYR A 375 8.29 -15.37 13.99
C TYR A 375 7.60 -16.65 13.48
N ILE A 376 6.31 -16.56 13.14
CA ILE A 376 5.56 -17.71 12.60
C ILE A 376 6.16 -18.13 11.24
N ASN A 377 6.45 -17.17 10.36
CA ASN A 377 7.07 -17.41 9.06
C ASN A 377 8.42 -18.15 9.19
N GLY A 378 9.28 -17.73 10.12
CA GLY A 378 10.56 -18.40 10.38
C GLY A 378 10.39 -19.84 10.86
N ARG A 379 9.44 -20.08 11.77
CA ARG A 379 9.11 -21.43 12.24
C ARG A 379 8.58 -22.33 11.13
N GLU A 380 7.70 -21.82 10.27
CA GLU A 380 7.13 -22.58 9.17
C GLU A 380 8.18 -22.90 8.10
N ALA A 381 9.07 -21.96 7.78
CA ALA A 381 10.19 -22.21 6.88
C ALA A 381 11.19 -23.24 7.44
N ALA A 382 11.53 -23.15 8.72
CA ALA A 382 12.42 -24.11 9.38
C ALA A 382 11.81 -25.51 9.51
N GLY A 383 10.48 -25.59 9.66
CA GLY A 383 9.73 -26.84 9.85
C GLY A 383 9.34 -27.57 8.55
N LEU A 384 9.64 -27.01 7.37
CA LEU A 384 9.43 -27.71 6.10
C LEU A 384 10.32 -28.96 6.03
N LEU A 385 9.69 -30.12 5.87
CA LEU A 385 10.38 -31.40 5.74
C LEU A 385 11.22 -31.45 4.46
N GLU A 386 12.47 -31.88 4.60
CA GLU A 386 13.38 -32.09 3.48
C GLU A 386 12.86 -33.24 2.58
N GLY A 387 12.83 -33.04 1.25
CA GLY A 387 12.68 -34.16 0.29
C GLY A 387 11.68 -33.97 -0.85
N ARG A 388 10.83 -32.95 -0.85
CA ARG A 388 9.92 -32.67 -1.99
C ARG A 388 10.54 -31.78 -3.06
N SER A 389 11.31 -30.79 -2.63
CA SER A 389 12.06 -29.87 -3.48
C SER A 389 13.47 -29.67 -2.91
N ARG A 390 14.35 -29.00 -3.66
CA ARG A 390 15.61 -28.47 -3.13
C ARG A 390 15.47 -27.02 -2.68
N LEU A 391 14.33 -26.62 -2.12
CA LEU A 391 14.16 -25.31 -1.50
C LEU A 391 15.21 -25.08 -0.40
N ARG A 392 15.83 -23.90 -0.41
CA ARG A 392 16.89 -23.49 0.55
C ARG A 392 16.54 -22.20 1.28
N TRP A 393 15.96 -21.24 0.57
CA TRP A 393 15.69 -19.92 1.10
C TRP A 393 14.28 -19.46 0.78
N VAL A 394 13.64 -18.82 1.75
CA VAL A 394 12.43 -18.03 1.57
C VAL A 394 12.76 -16.60 1.94
N TYR A 395 12.51 -15.66 1.04
CA TYR A 395 12.66 -14.23 1.33
C TYR A 395 11.28 -13.63 1.55
N GLY A 396 11.02 -13.14 2.75
CA GLY A 396 9.85 -12.33 3.05
C GLY A 396 10.14 -10.87 2.76
N ASN A 397 9.60 -10.32 1.67
CA ASN A 397 9.69 -8.90 1.32
C ASN A 397 8.47 -8.18 1.93
N TYR A 398 8.68 -7.38 2.96
CA TYR A 398 7.68 -6.59 3.67
C TYR A 398 7.66 -5.18 3.13
N PHE A 399 6.47 -4.71 2.78
CA PHE A 399 6.24 -3.43 2.14
C PHE A 399 5.31 -2.58 3.01
N LYS A 400 5.77 -1.46 3.56
CA LYS A 400 4.91 -0.46 4.18
C LYS A 400 4.74 0.70 3.21
N THR A 401 3.51 0.94 2.79
CA THR A 401 3.13 2.09 1.99
C THR A 401 2.74 3.22 2.93
N GLU A 402 3.26 4.41 2.68
CA GLU A 402 2.95 5.59 3.47
C GLU A 402 2.51 6.73 2.54
N VAL A 403 1.27 7.19 2.73
CA VAL A 403 0.82 8.46 2.16
C VAL A 403 1.36 9.56 3.05
N THR A 404 2.63 9.88 2.82
CA THR A 404 3.43 10.82 3.61
C THR A 404 2.77 12.19 3.75
N THR A 405 2.92 12.78 4.93
CA THR A 405 2.57 14.18 5.20
C THR A 405 3.78 15.11 5.21
N ARG A 406 4.96 14.59 4.84
CA ARG A 406 6.22 15.34 4.84
C ARG A 406 6.28 16.30 3.66
N SER A 407 6.95 17.43 3.86
CA SER A 407 7.22 18.40 2.79
C SER A 407 8.07 17.78 1.69
N ASN A 408 7.75 18.09 0.43
CA ASN A 408 8.47 17.61 -0.77
C ASN A 408 8.46 16.09 -0.99
N GLU A 409 7.55 15.38 -0.34
CA GLU A 409 7.35 13.96 -0.55
C GLU A 409 5.87 13.72 -0.87
N SER A 410 5.57 13.02 -1.95
CA SER A 410 4.17 12.73 -2.35
C SER A 410 3.73 11.31 -2.00
N LEU A 411 4.70 10.43 -1.77
CA LEU A 411 4.52 9.04 -1.39
C LEU A 411 5.83 8.56 -0.78
N ALA A 412 5.73 7.69 0.21
CA ALA A 412 6.86 6.98 0.78
C ALA A 412 6.54 5.49 0.78
N MET A 413 7.59 4.69 0.62
CA MET A 413 7.46 3.25 0.69
C MET A 413 8.69 2.67 1.34
N GLU A 414 8.48 1.95 2.42
CA GLU A 414 9.54 1.26 3.12
C GLU A 414 9.50 -0.22 2.77
N GLU A 415 10.68 -0.76 2.43
CA GLU A 415 10.86 -2.19 2.24
C GLU A 415 11.77 -2.74 3.34
N THR A 416 11.36 -3.85 3.95
CA THR A 416 12.21 -4.68 4.80
C THR A 416 12.21 -6.09 4.26
N MET A 417 13.33 -6.79 4.37
CA MET A 417 13.43 -8.17 3.91
C MET A 417 13.94 -9.08 5.02
N ALA A 418 13.23 -10.19 5.22
CA ALA A 418 13.60 -11.25 6.15
C ALA A 418 14.01 -12.53 5.40
N PRO A 419 15.26 -13.01 5.53
CA PRO A 419 15.63 -14.32 5.03
C PRO A 419 15.22 -15.42 6.01
N TYR A 420 14.55 -16.43 5.49
CA TYR A 420 14.25 -17.65 6.22
C TYR A 420 14.98 -18.82 5.57
N LYS A 421 15.89 -19.42 6.31
CA LYS A 421 16.58 -20.63 5.90
C LYS A 421 15.65 -21.83 6.07
N VAL A 422 15.58 -22.69 5.06
CA VAL A 422 14.72 -23.88 5.06
C VAL A 422 15.53 -25.10 5.45
N GLY A 423 15.10 -25.81 6.50
CA GLY A 423 15.78 -27.02 6.98
C GLY A 423 17.27 -26.79 7.34
N GLN A 424 18.07 -27.84 7.26
CA GLN A 424 19.48 -27.81 7.65
C GLN A 424 20.40 -28.07 6.45
N HIS A 425 20.86 -27.00 5.79
CA HIS A 425 21.82 -27.09 4.69
C HIS A 425 23.02 -26.14 4.81
N ARG A 426 24.04 -26.37 3.99
CA ARG A 426 25.24 -25.50 3.86
C ARG A 426 25.19 -24.56 2.65
N THR A 427 24.13 -24.61 1.83
CA THR A 427 23.97 -23.70 0.70
C THR A 427 23.98 -22.25 1.18
N ARG A 428 24.89 -21.44 0.61
CA ARG A 428 24.98 -20.01 0.90
C ARG A 428 23.74 -19.29 0.37
N ASP A 429 23.50 -18.12 0.94
CA ASP A 429 22.48 -17.22 0.45
C ASP A 429 22.90 -16.66 -0.92
N PRO A 430 22.09 -16.86 -1.98
CA PRO A 430 22.46 -16.43 -3.33
C PRO A 430 22.34 -14.93 -3.59
N LEU A 431 21.46 -14.22 -2.88
CA LEU A 431 21.20 -12.81 -3.11
C LEU A 431 21.77 -12.00 -1.95
N GLN A 432 22.91 -11.35 -2.16
CA GLN A 432 23.45 -10.38 -1.19
C GLN A 432 22.75 -9.05 -1.40
N SER A 433 22.18 -8.52 -0.31
CA SER A 433 21.13 -7.51 -0.29
C SER A 433 19.89 -7.85 -1.12
N ARG A 434 18.70 -7.74 -0.56
CA ARG A 434 17.51 -8.42 -1.13
C ARG A 434 16.28 -7.54 -1.18
N LEU A 435 16.50 -6.22 -1.14
CA LEU A 435 15.47 -5.24 -1.41
C LEU A 435 15.17 -5.25 -2.92
N LEU A 436 13.88 -5.20 -3.22
CA LEU A 436 13.35 -5.16 -4.58
C LEU A 436 13.16 -3.72 -5.07
N LEU A 437 12.91 -2.77 -4.16
CA LEU A 437 12.51 -1.40 -4.46
C LEU A 437 13.60 -0.35 -4.26
N CYS A 438 14.56 -0.60 -3.39
CA CYS A 438 15.67 0.31 -3.12
C CYS A 438 17.00 -0.30 -3.60
N ASP A 439 17.89 0.57 -4.06
CA ASP A 439 19.30 0.22 -4.23
C ASP A 439 19.96 0.18 -2.85
N ASP A 440 20.79 -0.83 -2.59
CA ASP A 440 21.30 -1.14 -1.25
C ASP A 440 22.48 -0.24 -0.83
N GLU A 441 22.35 1.06 -1.01
CA GLU A 441 23.38 2.04 -0.61
C GLU A 441 23.40 2.30 0.91
N GLY A 442 22.70 1.48 1.71
CA GLY A 442 22.61 1.59 3.16
C GLY A 442 22.76 0.28 3.92
N THR A 443 22.85 0.35 5.25
CA THR A 443 22.87 -0.80 6.15
C THR A 443 21.55 -1.57 6.05
N THR A 444 21.60 -2.77 5.48
CA THR A 444 20.47 -3.70 5.51
C THR A 444 20.19 -4.11 6.95
N ARG A 445 19.01 -3.76 7.46
CA ARG A 445 18.53 -4.26 8.76
C ARG A 445 17.96 -5.66 8.58
N SER A 446 18.39 -6.60 9.41
CA SER A 446 17.94 -7.99 9.36
C SER A 446 16.86 -8.23 10.41
N GLY A 447 15.65 -8.62 10.00
CA GLY A 447 14.59 -9.00 10.92
C GLY A 447 13.19 -8.73 10.38
N ALA A 448 12.20 -8.64 11.28
CA ALA A 448 10.90 -8.06 10.96
C ALA A 448 11.07 -6.54 10.71
N TYR A 449 10.03 -5.91 10.17
CA TYR A 449 9.99 -4.45 10.07
C TYR A 449 10.36 -3.81 11.43
N TRP A 450 11.37 -2.93 11.45
CA TRP A 450 11.97 -2.24 12.61
C TRP A 450 12.96 -3.00 13.53
N ASP A 451 13.45 -4.20 13.17
CA ASP A 451 14.57 -4.83 13.90
C ASP A 451 15.94 -4.18 13.63
#